data_AF-A0A6B2G727-F1
#
_entry.id   AF-A0A6B2G727-F1
#
_cell.length_a   1.000
_cell.length_b   1.000
_cell.length_c   1.000
_cell.angle_alpha   90.00
_cell.angle_beta   90.00
_cell.angle_gamma   90.00
#
_symmetry.space_group_name_H-M   'P 1'
#
loop_
_entity.id
_entity.type
_entity.pdbx_description
1 polymer ?
#
loop_
_entity_poly.entity_id
_entity_poly.type
_entity_poly.pdbx_seq_one_letter_code
_entity_poly.pdbx_strand_id
1 'polypeptide(L)'
;EDNLLRAIHYIGPISIGIDASSDEFFFYNSGVIDFSLCSSVDLNHAALAVGYSLHKRPYLLVKNSWGREWGMYGYAKIALFRDNMCGIASDASFPIPRILN
;
A
#
# COMPACT_ATOMS: atom_id res chain seq x y z
N GLU A 1 7.92 -4.91 6.72
CA GLU A 1 6.81 -3.95 6.94
C GLU A 1 7.11 -2.92 8.04
N ASP A 2 7.74 -3.28 9.16
CA ASP A 2 8.04 -2.35 10.27
C ASP A 2 8.69 -1.02 9.86
N ASN A 3 9.70 -1.05 8.99
CA ASN A 3 10.36 0.17 8.51
C ASN A 3 9.43 1.05 7.67
N LEU A 4 8.54 0.45 6.88
CA LEU A 4 7.50 1.17 6.14
C LEU A 4 6.52 1.84 7.12
N LEU A 5 6.06 1.12 8.14
CA LEU A 5 5.14 1.69 9.15
C LEU A 5 5.79 2.84 9.93
N ARG A 6 7.07 2.70 10.31
CA ARG A 6 7.85 3.79 10.93
C ARG A 6 7.98 4.99 10.00
N ALA A 7 8.31 4.76 8.72
CA ALA A 7 8.41 5.84 7.74
C ALA A 7 7.06 6.57 7.58
N ILE A 8 5.95 5.83 7.50
CA ILE A 8 4.61 6.43 7.45
C ILE A 8 4.33 7.28 8.68
N HIS A 9 4.68 6.80 9.87
CA HIS A 9 4.45 7.50 11.13
C HIS A 9 5.26 8.80 11.26
N TYR A 10 6.55 8.77 10.90
CA TYR A 10 7.46 9.91 11.13
C TYR A 10 7.59 10.87 9.94
N ILE A 11 7.39 10.39 8.72
CA ILE A 11 7.59 11.16 7.49
C ILE A 11 6.25 11.56 6.84
N GLY A 12 5.27 10.65 6.86
CA GLY A 12 4.00 10.81 6.15
C GLY A 12 3.88 9.84 4.96
N PRO A 13 3.16 10.20 3.87
CA PRO A 13 2.92 9.27 2.78
C PRO A 13 4.20 8.75 2.11
N ILE A 14 4.25 7.45 1.85
CA ILE A 14 5.41 6.74 1.28
C ILE A 14 5.02 6.13 -0.07
N SER A 15 5.80 6.39 -1.11
CA SER A 15 5.63 5.73 -2.42
C SER A 15 6.00 4.27 -2.28
N ILE A 16 5.17 3.37 -2.81
CA ILE A 16 5.40 1.92 -2.77
C ILE A 16 5.19 1.28 -4.14
N GLY A 17 5.96 0.24 -4.44
CA GLY A 17 5.66 -0.73 -5.48
C GLY A 17 4.83 -1.89 -4.92
N ILE A 18 3.87 -2.38 -5.69
CA ILE A 18 3.06 -3.57 -5.39
C ILE A 18 2.88 -4.43 -6.63
N ASP A 19 2.56 -5.72 -6.42
CA ASP A 19 1.92 -6.54 -7.45
C ASP A 19 0.40 -6.34 -7.40
N ALA A 20 -0.13 -5.71 -8.45
CA ALA A 20 -1.55 -5.42 -8.63
C ALA A 20 -2.23 -6.37 -9.65
N SER A 21 -1.59 -7.49 -10.02
CA SER A 21 -2.09 -8.40 -11.07
C SER A 21 -3.25 -9.29 -10.64
N SER A 22 -3.48 -9.46 -9.34
CA SER A 22 -4.58 -10.28 -8.82
C SER A 22 -5.95 -9.66 -9.13
N ASP A 23 -6.94 -10.50 -9.42
CA ASP A 23 -8.34 -10.09 -9.61
C ASP A 23 -8.91 -9.40 -8.36
N GLU A 24 -8.50 -9.85 -7.15
CA GLU A 24 -8.93 -9.24 -5.89
C GLU A 24 -8.50 -7.78 -5.77
N PHE A 25 -7.33 -7.44 -6.32
CA PHE A 25 -6.88 -6.04 -6.38
C PHE A 25 -7.56 -5.30 -7.53
N PHE A 26 -7.55 -5.88 -8.74
CA PHE A 26 -8.08 -5.20 -9.92
C PHE A 26 -9.55 -4.80 -9.75
N PHE A 27 -10.38 -5.69 -9.20
CA PHE A 27 -11.81 -5.48 -8.94
C PHE A 27 -12.12 -5.07 -7.49
N TYR A 28 -11.12 -4.64 -6.73
CA TYR A 28 -11.32 -4.24 -5.34
C TYR A 28 -12.39 -3.15 -5.21
N ASN A 29 -13.29 -3.34 -4.24
CA ASN A 29 -14.35 -2.37 -3.90
C ASN A 29 -14.26 -1.91 -2.43
N SER A 30 -14.18 -2.84 -1.48
CA SER A 30 -14.09 -2.51 -0.05
C SER A 30 -13.55 -3.67 0.80
N GLY A 31 -13.36 -3.42 2.10
CA GLY A 31 -12.87 -4.41 3.05
C GLY A 31 -11.36 -4.34 3.25
N VAL A 32 -10.76 -5.39 3.81
CA VAL A 32 -9.30 -5.57 3.86
C VAL A 32 -8.99 -6.74 2.94
N ILE A 33 -8.15 -6.52 1.94
CA ILE A 33 -7.57 -7.57 1.11
C ILE A 33 -6.61 -8.36 2.02
N ASP A 34 -6.86 -9.65 2.22
CA ASP A 34 -6.03 -10.50 3.09
C ASP A 34 -5.76 -11.90 2.52
N PHE A 35 -6.16 -12.11 1.27
CA PHE A 35 -5.91 -13.32 0.49
C PHE A 35 -5.87 -12.94 -0.99
N SER A 36 -4.74 -12.42 -1.45
CA SER A 36 -4.50 -12.10 -2.86
C SER A 36 -3.41 -13.01 -3.40
N LEU A 37 -3.62 -13.53 -4.62
CA LEU A 37 -2.60 -14.21 -5.38
C LEU A 37 -1.69 -13.16 -6.03
N CYS A 38 -0.71 -12.69 -5.26
CA CYS A 38 0.22 -11.64 -5.67
C CYS A 38 1.66 -11.98 -5.22
N SER A 39 2.64 -11.55 -6.00
CA SER A 39 4.06 -11.71 -5.73
C SER A 39 4.54 -10.65 -4.74
N SER A 40 5.47 -11.03 -3.87
CA SER A 40 6.19 -10.09 -3.01
C SER A 40 7.45 -9.51 -3.67
N VAL A 41 7.80 -9.97 -4.87
CA VAL A 41 9.04 -9.58 -5.58
C VAL A 41 8.79 -9.08 -7.00
N ASP A 42 7.77 -9.60 -7.69
CA ASP A 42 7.43 -9.22 -9.07
C ASP A 42 6.42 -8.06 -9.07
N LEU A 43 6.90 -6.88 -8.70
CA LEU A 43 6.07 -5.69 -8.59
C LEU A 43 5.77 -5.11 -9.97
N ASN A 44 4.53 -4.64 -10.19
CA ASN A 44 4.08 -4.13 -11.49
C ASN A 44 3.28 -2.82 -11.42
N HIS A 45 3.01 -2.31 -10.22
CA HIS A 45 2.22 -1.10 -10.03
C HIS A 45 2.77 -0.22 -8.92
N ALA A 46 2.77 1.10 -9.13
CA ALA A 46 3.18 2.08 -8.14
C ALA A 46 1.96 2.72 -7.47
N ALA A 47 1.99 2.81 -6.14
CA ALA A 47 0.92 3.38 -5.32
C ALA A 47 1.51 4.20 -4.15
N LEU A 48 0.62 4.75 -3.31
CA LEU A 48 1.03 5.57 -2.18
C LEU A 48 0.46 5.01 -0.88
N ALA A 49 1.32 4.56 0.03
CA ALA A 49 0.94 4.22 1.39
C ALA A 49 0.71 5.50 2.19
N VAL A 50 -0.52 5.74 2.64
CA VAL A 50 -0.93 7.01 3.29
C VAL A 50 -1.24 6.88 4.78
N GLY A 51 -1.25 5.66 5.30
CA GLY A 51 -1.59 5.37 6.69
C GLY A 51 -1.69 3.88 6.95
N TYR A 52 -1.96 3.52 8.20
CA TYR A 52 -2.17 2.14 8.60
C TYR A 52 -3.08 2.05 9.84
N SER A 53 -3.63 0.87 10.09
CA SER A 53 -4.28 0.52 11.35
C SER A 53 -3.64 -0.76 11.88
N LEU A 54 -3.38 -0.82 13.18
CA LEU A 54 -2.93 -2.02 13.88
C LEU A 54 -4.05 -2.67 14.71
N HIS A 55 -5.27 -2.13 14.64
CA HIS A 55 -6.38 -2.58 15.49
C HIS A 55 -7.16 -3.75 14.85
N LYS A 56 -7.29 -4.86 15.60
CA LYS A 56 -8.04 -6.10 15.28
C LYS A 56 -7.66 -6.80 13.97
N ARG A 57 -7.81 -6.13 12.83
CA ARG A 57 -7.41 -6.60 11.49
C ARG A 57 -6.44 -5.57 10.90
N PRO A 58 -5.12 -5.72 11.15
CA PRO A 58 -4.13 -4.76 10.70
C PRO A 58 -4.12 -4.58 9.18
N TYR A 59 -4.02 -3.34 8.71
CA TYR A 59 -3.97 -3.02 7.28
C TYR A 59 -3.16 -1.77 6.99
N LEU A 60 -2.58 -1.73 5.79
CA LEU A 60 -2.00 -0.57 5.14
C LEU A 60 -3.09 0.12 4.33
N LEU A 61 -3.25 1.43 4.50
CA LEU A 61 -4.14 2.23 3.68
C LEU A 61 -3.35 2.74 2.47
N VAL A 62 -3.74 2.30 1.28
CA VAL A 62 -3.06 2.59 0.02
C VAL A 62 -3.95 3.46 -0.85
N LYS A 63 -3.43 4.59 -1.31
CA LYS A 63 -4.05 5.44 -2.33
C LYS A 63 -3.63 4.96 -3.71
N ASN A 64 -4.61 4.72 -4.57
CA ASN A 64 -4.40 4.30 -5.95
C ASN A 64 -4.57 5.48 -6.93
N SER A 65 -4.24 5.26 -8.20
CA SER A 65 -4.27 6.24 -9.29
C SER A 65 -5.34 5.96 -10.35
N TRP A 66 -6.25 5.01 -10.10
CA TRP A 66 -7.30 4.57 -11.05
C TRP A 66 -8.65 5.30 -10.90
N GLY A 67 -8.63 6.52 -10.33
CA GLY A 67 -9.83 7.31 -10.11
C GLY A 67 -10.61 6.93 -8.85
N ARG A 68 -11.67 7.70 -8.57
CA ARG A 68 -12.46 7.56 -7.34
C ARG A 68 -13.48 6.42 -7.38
N GLU A 69 -13.85 5.98 -8.57
CA GLU A 69 -14.81 4.88 -8.76
C GLU A 69 -14.21 3.51 -8.44
N TRP A 70 -12.88 3.40 -8.42
CA TRP A 70 -12.20 2.19 -8.01
C TRP A 70 -12.04 2.14 -6.48
N GLY A 71 -12.30 0.98 -5.89
CA GLY A 71 -12.11 0.74 -4.46
C GLY A 71 -12.92 1.66 -3.55
N MET A 72 -12.36 1.95 -2.38
CA MET A 72 -12.97 2.82 -1.39
C MET A 72 -12.62 4.28 -1.70
N TYR A 73 -13.31 4.88 -2.69
CA TYR A 73 -13.05 6.24 -3.16
C TYR A 73 -11.60 6.45 -3.66
N GLY A 74 -11.05 5.46 -4.37
CA GLY A 74 -9.66 5.46 -4.86
C GLY A 74 -8.63 4.89 -3.89
N TYR A 75 -9.06 4.28 -2.79
CA TYR A 75 -8.18 3.67 -1.78
C TYR A 75 -8.45 2.19 -1.62
N ALA A 76 -7.42 1.44 -1.22
CA ALA A 76 -7.52 0.05 -0.79
C ALA A 76 -6.92 -0.14 0.60
N LYS A 77 -7.41 -1.16 1.30
CA LYS A 77 -6.81 -1.63 2.55
C LYS A 77 -6.17 -2.99 2.28
N ILE A 78 -4.85 -3.06 2.39
CA ILE A 78 -4.08 -4.28 2.17
C ILE A 78 -3.62 -4.81 3.53
N ALA A 79 -3.83 -6.08 3.82
CA ALA A 79 -3.47 -6.66 5.11
C ALA A 79 -1.98 -6.48 5.42
N LEU A 80 -1.69 -6.13 6.67
CA LEU A 80 -0.34 -6.15 7.22
C LEU A 80 -0.04 -7.51 7.85
N PHE A 81 1.24 -7.80 8.01
CA PHE A 81 1.79 -8.99 8.68
C PHE A 81 1.34 -10.29 8.01
N ARG A 82 1.35 -10.28 6.68
CA ARG A 82 1.00 -11.41 5.81
C ARG A 82 2.13 -11.68 4.83
N ASP A 83 3.32 -11.91 5.36
CA ASP A 83 4.53 -12.22 4.59
C ASP A 83 4.82 -11.21 3.47
N ASN A 84 4.68 -9.90 3.77
CA ASN A 84 4.87 -8.83 2.79
C ASN A 84 3.96 -9.00 1.56
N MET A 85 2.67 -9.27 1.81
CA MET A 85 1.66 -9.53 0.80
C MET A 85 1.67 -8.46 -0.29
N CYS A 86 1.73 -8.90 -1.54
CA CYS A 86 1.81 -8.08 -2.75
C CYS A 86 3.02 -7.14 -2.79
N GLY A 87 4.05 -7.38 -1.97
CA GLY A 87 5.29 -6.64 -1.97
C GLY A 87 5.18 -5.23 -1.42
N ILE A 88 4.17 -4.94 -0.58
CA ILE A 88 3.89 -3.58 -0.04
C ILE A 88 5.09 -2.89 0.61
N ALA A 89 6.10 -3.64 1.08
CA ALA A 89 7.33 -3.12 1.66
C ALA A 89 8.60 -3.51 0.89
N SER A 90 8.48 -4.06 -0.33
CA SER A 90 9.62 -4.49 -1.16
C SER A 90 10.31 -3.34 -1.88
N ASP A 91 9.55 -2.36 -2.35
CA ASP A 91 10.06 -1.16 -3.00
C ASP A 91 9.36 0.06 -2.44
N ALA A 92 9.92 0.65 -1.37
CA ALA A 92 9.34 1.79 -0.67
C ALA A 92 10.32 2.95 -0.64
N SER A 93 9.86 4.15 -1.01
CA SER A 93 10.69 5.35 -1.05
C SER A 93 9.90 6.61 -0.68
N PHE A 94 10.62 7.61 -0.18
CA PHE A 94 10.10 8.95 0.07
C PHE A 94 11.15 9.99 -0.31
N PRO A 95 10.73 11.17 -0.81
CA PRO A 95 11.67 12.23 -1.12
C PRO A 95 12.17 12.91 0.16
N ILE A 96 13.40 13.42 0.11
CA ILE A 96 13.89 14.42 1.08
C ILE A 96 13.76 15.78 0.41
N PRO A 97 12.76 16.61 0.78
CA PRO A 97 12.57 17.90 0.16
C PRO A 97 13.76 18.81 0.50
N ARG A 98 14.38 19.42 -0.52
CA ARG A 98 15.29 20.54 -0.30
C ARG A 98 14.48 21.82 -0.26
N ILE A 99 14.43 22.46 0.90
CA ILE A 99 13.95 23.84 1.00
C ILE A 99 15.13 24.72 0.57
N LEU A 100 15.02 25.31 -0.61
CA LEU A 100 15.96 26.32 -1.07
C LEU A 100 15.57 27.65 -0.41
N ASN A 101 16.50 28.22 0.35
CA ASN A 101 16.40 29.58 0.88
C ASN A 101 16.83 30.60 -0.18
#